data_AF-A0A938AP96-F1
#
_entry.id   AF-A0A938AP96-F1
#
_cell.length_a   1.000
_cell.length_b   1.000
_cell.length_c   1.000
_cell.angle_alpha   90.00
_cell.angle_beta   90.00
_cell.angle_gamma   90.00
#
_symmetry.space_group_name_H-M   'P 1'
#
loop_
_entity.id
_entity.type
_entity.pdbx_description
1 polymer ?
#
loop_
_entity_poly.entity_id
_entity_poly.type
_entity_poly.pdbx_seq_one_letter_code
_entity_poly.pdbx_strand_id
1 'polypeptide(L)'
;MSNTDWINRQEYPFESHFFAVPAGRLHYVDEGSGPPVVMVHGNPTWSYLYRHLIKQLQPEYRCIAMDHIGFGLSDKPRDWSYLPSDHAANLTALIEGLGLKNITLVVQDWGGPIGL
;
A
#
# COMPACT_ATOMS: atom_id res chain seq x y z
N MET A 1 10.54 -10.14 -13.68
CA MET A 1 10.67 -9.25 -12.51
C MET A 1 10.70 -7.82 -13.04
N SER A 2 9.88 -6.92 -12.49
CA SER A 2 9.89 -5.51 -12.91
C SER A 2 11.23 -4.89 -12.53
N ASN A 3 11.90 -4.21 -13.46
CA ASN A 3 13.12 -3.46 -13.15
C ASN A 3 12.75 -2.26 -12.24
N THR A 4 13.35 -2.19 -11.05
CA THR A 4 13.11 -1.12 -10.06
C THR A 4 14.23 -0.07 -10.00
N ASP A 5 15.16 -0.05 -10.96
CA ASP A 5 16.32 0.85 -10.97
C ASP A 5 15.95 2.35 -11.00
N TRP A 6 14.72 2.66 -11.41
CA TRP A 6 14.17 4.02 -11.43
C TRP A 6 13.75 4.53 -10.03
N ILE A 7 13.69 3.66 -9.02
CA ILE A 7 13.33 4.05 -7.65
C ILE A 7 14.57 4.57 -6.94
N ASN A 8 14.50 5.81 -6.44
CA ASN A 8 15.54 6.35 -5.57
C ASN A 8 15.52 5.62 -4.21
N ARG A 9 16.47 4.70 -4.01
CA ARG A 9 16.60 3.90 -2.79
C ARG A 9 17.02 4.69 -1.55
N GLN A 10 17.57 5.90 -1.70
CA GLN A 10 17.83 6.78 -0.55
C GLN A 10 16.52 7.38 -0.02
N GLU A 11 15.63 7.74 -0.94
CA GLU A 11 14.31 8.30 -0.61
C GLU A 11 13.31 7.21 -0.18
N TYR A 12 13.39 6.04 -0.81
CA TYR A 12 12.49 4.91 -0.59
C TYR A 12 13.29 3.64 -0.20
N PRO A 13 13.86 3.59 1.01
CA PRO A 13 14.75 2.52 1.47
C PRO A 13 13.98 1.31 2.03
N PHE A 14 12.71 1.13 1.69
CA PHE A 14 11.84 0.13 2.31
C PHE A 14 11.96 -1.25 1.67
N GLU A 15 11.74 -2.27 2.49
CA GLU A 15 11.57 -3.64 1.98
C GLU A 15 10.26 -3.74 1.18
N SER A 16 10.32 -4.49 0.08
CA SER A 16 9.14 -4.70 -0.77
C SER A 16 8.48 -6.02 -0.41
N HIS A 17 7.27 -5.93 0.13
CA HIS A 17 6.42 -7.08 0.38
C HIS A 17 5.35 -7.21 -0.69
N PHE A 18 4.86 -8.44 -0.88
CA PHE A 18 3.81 -8.72 -1.83
C PHE A 18 2.74 -9.62 -1.22
N PHE A 19 1.48 -9.26 -1.43
CA PHE A 19 0.32 -10.01 -0.99
C PHE A 19 -0.46 -10.49 -2.22
N ALA A 20 -0.82 -11.78 -2.24
CA ALA A 20 -1.55 -12.36 -3.37
C ALA A 20 -3.05 -12.03 -3.26
N VAL A 21 -3.61 -11.47 -4.31
CA VAL A 21 -5.06 -11.26 -4.50
C VAL A 21 -5.49 -11.84 -5.85
N PRO A 22 -6.80 -12.02 -6.10
CA PRO A 22 -7.26 -12.58 -7.37
C PRO A 22 -6.77 -11.84 -8.61
N ALA A 23 -6.59 -10.52 -8.50
CA ALA A 23 -6.12 -9.66 -9.60
C ALA A 23 -4.59 -9.69 -9.84
N GLY A 24 -3.82 -10.33 -8.95
CA GLY A 24 -2.35 -10.38 -9.03
C GLY A 24 -1.70 -10.13 -7.67
N ARG A 25 -0.48 -9.59 -7.68
CA ARG A 25 0.25 -9.26 -6.45
C ARG A 25 0.11 -7.78 -6.12
N LEU A 26 -0.39 -7.51 -4.92
CA LEU A 26 -0.35 -6.21 -4.28
C LEU A 26 1.02 -6.01 -3.66
N HIS A 27 1.75 -4.99 -4.09
CA HIS A 27 2.90 -4.51 -3.36
C HIS A 27 2.46 -3.73 -2.11
N TYR A 28 3.21 -3.87 -1.03
CA TYR A 28 3.09 -3.02 0.13
C TYR A 28 4.44 -2.87 0.86
N VAL A 29 4.53 -1.78 1.62
CA VAL A 29 5.58 -1.55 2.63
C VAL A 29 5.04 -1.97 4.00
N ASP A 30 5.90 -2.56 4.81
CA ASP A 30 5.61 -2.93 6.21
C ASP A 30 6.85 -2.62 7.06
N GLU A 31 6.84 -1.46 7.70
CA GLU A 31 8.00 -0.95 8.42
C GLU A 31 7.66 -0.63 9.88
N GLY A 32 8.63 -0.83 10.76
CA GLY A 32 8.48 -0.56 12.19
C GLY A 32 7.65 -1.62 12.93
N SER A 33 7.22 -1.26 14.12
CA SER A 33 6.44 -2.12 15.00
C SER A 33 5.56 -1.27 15.92
N GLY A 34 4.49 -1.85 16.47
CA GLY A 34 3.55 -1.13 17.33
C GLY A 34 2.15 -0.98 16.71
N PRO A 35 1.36 0.04 17.12
CA PRO A 35 0.01 0.26 16.59
C PRO A 35 0.04 0.42 15.06
N PRO A 36 -0.84 -0.25 14.31
CA PRO A 36 -0.80 -0.23 12.85
C PRO A 36 -1.38 1.07 12.28
N VAL A 37 -0.60 1.70 11.40
CA VAL A 37 -1.02 2.84 10.58
C VAL A 37 -1.07 2.36 9.13
N VAL A 38 -2.27 2.32 8.55
CA VAL A 38 -2.50 1.85 7.17
C VAL A 38 -2.71 3.05 6.26
N MET A 39 -1.85 3.17 5.25
CA MET A 39 -1.79 4.31 4.35
C MET A 39 -2.31 3.91 2.96
N VAL A 40 -3.35 4.61 2.51
CA VAL A 40 -4.08 4.30 1.26
C VAL A 40 -4.00 5.52 0.33
N HIS A 41 -3.22 5.39 -0.73
CA HIS A 41 -3.01 6.45 -1.71
C HIS A 41 -4.18 6.59 -2.68
N GLY A 42 -4.21 7.71 -3.43
CA GLY A 42 -5.10 7.92 -4.56
C GLY A 42 -4.36 8.03 -5.90
N ASN A 43 -5.01 8.61 -6.91
CA ASN A 43 -4.53 8.71 -8.28
C ASN A 43 -3.69 10.00 -8.50
N PRO A 44 -2.58 9.99 -9.28
CA PRO A 44 -1.87 8.86 -9.89
C PRO A 44 -0.67 8.39 -9.06
N THR A 45 -0.81 8.41 -7.73
CA THR A 45 0.30 8.13 -6.81
C THR A 45 0.39 6.65 -6.46
N TRP A 46 1.27 6.32 -5.51
CA TRP A 46 1.50 4.99 -4.95
C TRP A 46 2.17 5.15 -3.58
N SER A 47 2.52 4.07 -2.88
CA SER A 47 3.15 4.08 -1.54
C SER A 47 4.36 5.02 -1.40
N TYR A 48 5.07 5.32 -2.49
CA TYR A 48 6.11 6.34 -2.54
C TYR A 48 5.68 7.72 -2.02
N LEU A 49 4.39 8.08 -2.13
CA LEU A 49 3.83 9.31 -1.57
C LEU A 49 4.09 9.41 -0.06
N TYR A 50 4.02 8.30 0.65
CA TYR A 50 4.10 8.26 2.11
C TYR A 50 5.51 8.08 2.66
N ARG A 51 6.55 8.01 1.82
CA ARG A 51 7.92 7.67 2.25
C ARG A 51 8.47 8.52 3.40
N HIS A 52 8.17 9.81 3.44
CA HIS A 52 8.61 10.68 4.53
C HIS A 52 7.81 10.43 5.80
N LEU A 53 6.51 10.16 5.67
CA LEU A 53 5.64 9.83 6.80
C LEU A 53 6.03 8.49 7.43
N ILE A 54 6.28 7.46 6.62
CA ILE A 54 6.75 6.15 7.07
C ILE A 54 8.08 6.32 7.85
N LYS A 55 9.06 7.04 7.29
CA LYS A 55 10.34 7.32 7.96
C LYS A 55 10.18 7.97 9.33
N GLN A 56 9.18 8.84 9.50
CA GLN A 56 8.90 9.54 10.76
C GLN A 56 8.12 8.70 11.76
N LEU A 57 7.20 7.85 11.30
CA LEU A 57 6.30 7.08 12.17
C LEU A 57 6.83 5.68 12.53
N GLN A 58 7.65 5.06 11.68
CA GLN A 58 8.16 3.70 11.89
C GLN A 58 8.90 3.45 13.23
N PRO A 59 9.47 4.44 13.95
CA PRO A 59 10.03 4.20 15.28
C PRO A 59 8.99 3.82 16.34
N GLU A 60 7.73 4.23 16.19
CA GLU A 60 6.67 4.05 17.20
C GLU A 60 5.44 3.28 16.68
N TYR A 61 5.28 3.20 15.36
CA TYR A 61 4.12 2.61 14.69
C TYR A 61 4.56 1.56 13.67
N ARG A 62 3.70 0.56 13.46
CA ARG A 62 3.82 -0.34 12.30
C ARG A 62 3.17 0.32 11.10
N CYS A 63 3.95 0.78 10.15
CA CYS A 63 3.51 1.53 8.98
C CYS A 63 3.27 0.57 7.81
N ILE A 64 2.01 0.45 7.38
CA ILE A 64 1.62 -0.32 6.20
C ILE A 64 1.22 0.65 5.10
N ALA A 65 1.89 0.61 3.95
CA ALA A 65 1.49 1.41 2.79
C ALA A 65 1.37 0.52 1.56
N MET A 66 0.14 0.32 1.07
CA MET A 66 -0.12 -0.53 -0.10
C MET A 66 -0.01 0.26 -1.40
N ASP A 67 0.33 -0.42 -2.48
CA ASP A 67 0.10 0.03 -3.84
C ASP A 67 -1.17 -0.62 -4.37
N HIS A 68 -2.13 0.16 -4.82
CA HIS A 68 -3.31 -0.35 -5.51
C HIS A 68 -2.92 -1.20 -6.74
N ILE A 69 -3.70 -2.25 -7.05
CA ILE A 69 -3.55 -2.97 -8.33
C ILE A 69 -3.59 -1.95 -9.48
N GLY A 70 -2.67 -2.06 -10.45
CA GLY A 70 -2.50 -1.06 -11.51
C GLY A 70 -1.52 0.06 -11.20
N PHE A 71 -1.15 0.27 -9.94
CA PHE A 71 -0.29 1.37 -9.49
C PHE A 71 1.05 0.85 -8.97
N GLY A 72 2.01 1.78 -8.83
CA GLY A 72 3.30 1.54 -8.19
C GLY A 72 4.00 0.26 -8.63
N LEU A 73 4.35 -0.57 -7.66
CA LEU A 73 5.00 -1.86 -7.82
C LEU A 73 4.02 -3.05 -7.83
N SER A 74 2.72 -2.81 -7.61
CA SER A 74 1.68 -3.80 -7.80
C SER A 74 1.56 -4.24 -9.26
N ASP A 75 1.08 -5.46 -9.46
CA ASP A 75 0.79 -6.00 -10.79
C ASP A 75 -0.30 -5.16 -11.49
N LYS A 76 -0.28 -5.15 -12.83
CA LYS A 76 -1.11 -4.26 -13.68
C LYS A 76 -1.91 -5.08 -14.70
N PRO A 77 -2.90 -5.87 -14.26
CA PRO A 77 -3.71 -6.70 -15.14
C PRO A 77 -4.48 -5.82 -16.15
N ARG A 78 -4.53 -6.24 -17.41
CA ARG A 78 -5.25 -5.49 -18.46
C ARG A 78 -6.76 -5.55 -18.27
N ASP A 79 -7.27 -6.71 -17.86
CA ASP A 79 -8.69 -7.04 -17.83
C ASP A 79 -9.24 -7.06 -16.39
N TRP A 80 -8.93 -6.02 -15.62
CA TRP A 80 -9.48 -5.81 -14.27
C TRP A 80 -10.29 -4.51 -14.25
N SER A 81 -11.31 -4.43 -13.40
CA SER A 81 -12.31 -3.34 -13.42
C SER A 81 -11.76 -1.98 -12.99
N TYR A 82 -10.77 -1.96 -12.09
CA TYR A 82 -10.24 -0.76 -11.42
C TYR A 82 -11.30 0.10 -10.72
N LEU A 83 -12.45 -0.49 -10.38
CA LEU A 83 -13.47 0.21 -9.62
C LEU A 83 -13.02 0.38 -8.16
N PRO A 84 -13.38 1.49 -7.50
CA PRO A 84 -13.06 1.70 -6.09
C PRO A 84 -13.49 0.54 -5.18
N SER A 85 -14.62 -0.13 -5.47
CA SER A 85 -15.08 -1.30 -4.73
C SER A 85 -14.12 -2.49 -4.80
N ASP A 86 -13.50 -2.72 -5.95
CA ASP A 86 -12.57 -3.84 -6.11
C ASP A 86 -11.21 -3.51 -5.47
N HIS A 87 -10.81 -2.23 -5.47
CA HIS A 87 -9.69 -1.76 -4.65
C HIS A 87 -9.96 -1.89 -3.15
N ALA A 88 -11.16 -1.57 -2.69
CA ALA A 88 -11.56 -1.71 -1.30
C ALA A 88 -11.52 -3.18 -0.86
N ALA A 89 -12.03 -4.10 -1.68
CA ALA A 89 -11.95 -5.54 -1.42
C ALA A 89 -10.50 -6.03 -1.27
N ASN A 90 -9.60 -5.53 -2.12
CA ASN A 90 -8.16 -5.82 -2.04
C ASN A 90 -7.51 -5.27 -0.77
N LEU A 91 -7.85 -4.04 -0.36
CA LEU A 91 -7.41 -3.45 0.91
C LEU A 91 -7.90 -4.26 2.11
N THR A 92 -9.18 -4.68 2.12
CA THR A 92 -9.75 -5.54 3.15
C THR A 92 -8.98 -6.87 3.24
N ALA A 93 -8.75 -7.52 2.11
CA ALA A 93 -8.02 -8.79 2.06
C ALA A 93 -6.58 -8.64 2.61
N LEU A 94 -5.90 -7.53 2.32
CA LEU A 94 -4.57 -7.23 2.87
C LEU A 94 -4.63 -7.03 4.40
N ILE A 95 -5.56 -6.22 4.90
CA ILE A 95 -5.72 -5.94 6.33
C ILE A 95 -5.99 -7.24 7.10
N GLU A 96 -6.91 -8.06 6.59
CA GLU A 96 -7.25 -9.36 7.19
C GLU A 96 -6.09 -10.35 7.10
N GLY A 97 -5.44 -10.45 5.94
CA GLY A 97 -4.31 -11.34 5.71
C GLY A 97 -3.09 -11.03 6.59
N LEU A 98 -2.87 -9.76 6.92
CA LEU A 98 -1.85 -9.31 7.86
C LEU A 98 -2.31 -9.35 9.33
N GLY A 99 -3.56 -9.71 9.59
CA GLY A 99 -4.13 -9.81 10.93
C GLY A 99 -4.19 -8.47 11.67
N LEU A 100 -4.30 -7.35 10.95
CA LEU A 100 -4.27 -6.02 11.55
C LEU A 100 -5.57 -5.73 12.31
N LYS A 101 -5.45 -5.10 13.47
CA LYS A 101 -6.57 -4.71 14.34
C LYS A 101 -6.32 -3.32 14.92
N ASN A 102 -7.41 -2.61 15.23
CA ASN A 102 -7.35 -1.24 15.77
C ASN A 102 -6.49 -0.30 14.90
N ILE A 103 -6.73 -0.33 13.59
CA ILE A 103 -5.95 0.41 12.61
C ILE A 103 -6.23 1.91 12.69
N THR A 104 -5.19 2.71 12.54
CA THR A 104 -5.29 4.13 12.17
C THR A 104 -5.17 4.23 10.66
N LEU A 105 -6.20 4.74 9.99
CA LEU A 105 -6.18 4.95 8.54
C LEU A 105 -5.66 6.33 8.17
N VAL A 106 -4.73 6.37 7.23
CA VAL A 106 -4.25 7.59 6.56
C VAL A 106 -4.64 7.49 5.10
N VAL A 107 -5.60 8.31 4.68
CA VAL A 107 -6.21 8.22 3.34
C VAL A 107 -5.99 9.52 2.57
N GLN A 108 -5.77 9.42 1.26
CA GLN A 108 -5.60 10.57 0.37
C GLN A 108 -6.31 10.33 -0.98
N ASP A 109 -7.06 11.34 -1.47
CA ASP A 109 -7.78 11.29 -2.75
C ASP A 109 -8.71 10.06 -2.84
N TRP A 110 -8.60 9.19 -3.85
CA TRP A 110 -9.36 7.95 -3.98
C TRP A 110 -9.11 6.96 -2.83
N GLY A 111 -7.98 7.08 -2.14
CA GLY A 111 -7.74 6.33 -0.91
C GLY A 111 -8.76 6.62 0.18
N GLY A 112 -9.41 7.79 0.15
CA GLY A 112 -10.52 8.15 1.04
C GLY A 112 -11.71 7.20 0.90
N PRO A 113 -12.46 7.23 -0.22
CA PRO A 113 -13.59 6.34 -0.44
C PRO A 113 -13.22 4.85 -0.54
N ILE A 114 -11.95 4.50 -0.80
CA ILE A 114 -11.49 3.10 -0.78
C ILE A 114 -11.25 2.62 0.67
N GLY A 115 -10.81 3.51 1.57
CA GLY A 115 -10.45 3.18 2.95
C GLY A 115 -11.57 3.34 3.98
N LEU A 116 -12.67 4.04 3.64
CA LEU A 116 -13.82 4.32 4.52
C LEU A 116 -15.06 3.54 4.10
#